data_AF-A0A518CMZ4-F1
#
_entry.id   AF-A0A518CMZ4-F1
#
_cell.length_a   1.000
_cell.length_b   1.000
_cell.length_c   1.000
_cell.angle_alpha   90.00
_cell.angle_beta   90.00
_cell.angle_gamma   90.00
#
_symmetry.space_group_name_H-M   'P 1'
#
loop_
_entity.id
_entity.type
_entity.pdbx_description
1 polymer ?
#
loop_
_entity_poly.entity_id
_entity_poly.type
_entity_poly.pdbx_seq_one_letter_code
_entity_poly.pdbx_strand_id
1 'polypeptide(L)'
;MSTEKLVLTDVENQIWHNSIVLPSTSRELTGNLGQCSISKQTFQGGRAAGVDLVEIDNGHLSISVLPTRGMGIWKVKAGDTEFGWSSPVKQPVNPAFVNLQERDGLGWLSGFNELMCRCGLAWHGAPEKDPETGEFRTLHGRIANLPVHYLEAETSNEGEGFLKLTGLIEEAMLFWPAFELESSLTTIPGSNSFTIQDKIINKGGTPQQFEILYHTNFGTPLLEQGSRLVMTHEELSPRDDWAGEELDRWADYIAPEPGRAEQCYFMRPGADSEGKARALLRNSKGTLAAGMEWNVKELPWFTQWKNEQSIADGYCTGLEPGTSFPNPNSFEREQGRLITLQPGASWDISLTLSFYTSQEEISKAEHLITSTQEHIMPKIHTAPLPFHSSAAK
;
A
#
# COMPACT_ATOMS: atom_id res chain seq x y z
N MET A 1 12.37 -28.16 14.12
CA MET A 1 11.07 -27.58 13.73
C MET A 1 10.60 -26.78 14.91
N SER A 2 10.95 -25.50 14.90
CA SER A 2 10.68 -24.56 15.98
C SER A 2 10.12 -23.29 15.35
N THR A 3 8.87 -22.98 15.69
CA THR A 3 8.29 -21.66 15.47
C THR A 3 8.57 -20.84 16.72
N GLU A 4 9.14 -19.65 16.54
CA GLU A 4 9.40 -18.69 17.60
C GLU A 4 8.50 -17.48 17.44
N LYS A 5 7.89 -17.03 18.53
CA LYS A 5 7.02 -15.86 18.60
C LYS A 5 7.53 -14.92 19.68
N LEU A 6 7.51 -13.63 19.38
CA LEU A 6 7.79 -12.58 20.35
C LEU A 6 6.79 -11.43 20.18
N VAL A 7 6.10 -11.12 21.28
CA VAL A 7 5.28 -9.91 21.39
C VAL A 7 6.20 -8.69 21.54
N LEU A 8 6.15 -7.79 20.57
CA LEU A 8 6.92 -6.54 20.54
C LEU A 8 6.20 -5.38 21.24
N THR A 9 4.86 -5.38 21.13
CA THR A 9 3.95 -4.41 21.73
C THR A 9 2.67 -5.15 22.12
N ASP A 10 2.18 -4.95 23.34
CA ASP A 10 0.85 -5.34 23.79
C ASP A 10 0.40 -4.33 24.84
N VAL A 11 -0.49 -3.42 24.42
CA VAL A 11 -0.95 -2.31 25.27
C VAL A 11 -1.76 -2.82 26.46
N GLU A 12 -2.54 -3.88 26.30
CA GLU A 12 -3.38 -4.44 27.37
C GLU A 12 -2.51 -5.03 28.49
N ASN A 13 -1.45 -5.74 28.12
CA ASN A 13 -0.51 -6.36 29.06
C ASN A 13 0.71 -5.47 29.40
N GLN A 14 0.71 -4.21 28.96
CA GLN A 14 1.79 -3.23 29.19
C GLN A 14 3.17 -3.69 28.70
N ILE A 15 3.22 -4.46 27.60
CA ILE A 15 4.46 -4.90 26.96
C ILE A 15 4.85 -3.86 25.91
N TRP A 16 6.08 -3.36 26.01
CA TRP A 16 6.65 -2.47 25.00
C TRP A 16 8.17 -2.62 24.93
N HIS A 17 8.68 -3.05 23.79
CA HIS A 17 10.11 -3.08 23.50
C HIS A 17 10.53 -1.85 22.69
N ASN A 18 11.40 -1.00 23.23
CA ASN A 18 11.96 0.16 22.49
C ASN A 18 12.97 -0.25 21.42
N SER A 19 13.69 -1.34 21.68
CA SER A 19 14.62 -1.93 20.72
C SER A 19 14.78 -3.42 21.00
N ILE A 20 14.77 -4.23 19.95
CA ILE A 20 15.01 -5.66 20.02
C ILE A 20 15.50 -6.18 18.67
N VAL A 21 16.30 -7.24 18.69
CA VAL A 21 16.71 -7.97 17.49
C VAL A 21 16.41 -9.44 17.73
N LEU A 22 15.60 -10.01 16.85
CA LEU A 22 15.32 -11.44 16.75
C LEU A 22 16.16 -11.96 15.59
N PRO A 23 17.36 -12.52 15.84
CA PRO A 23 18.06 -13.25 14.80
C PRO A 23 17.29 -14.53 14.46
N SER A 24 17.41 -15.04 13.24
CA SER A 24 17.00 -16.41 12.95
C SER A 24 17.81 -17.37 13.84
N THR A 25 17.17 -17.91 14.88
CA THR A 25 17.75 -18.84 15.87
C THR A 25 17.88 -20.25 15.30
N SER A 26 18.42 -20.40 14.10
CA SER A 26 19.02 -21.67 13.73
C SER A 26 20.14 -21.47 12.72
N ARG A 27 21.31 -22.03 13.07
CA ARG A 27 22.32 -22.46 12.10
C ARG A 27 21.76 -23.40 11.02
N GLU A 28 20.52 -23.84 11.15
CA GLU A 28 19.81 -24.79 10.27
C GLU A 28 18.91 -24.11 9.22
N LEU A 29 18.55 -22.83 9.38
CA LEU A 29 17.91 -22.02 8.32
C LEU A 29 18.92 -21.51 7.29
N THR A 30 20.19 -21.43 7.68
CA THR A 30 21.26 -20.78 6.92
C THR A 30 22.19 -21.80 6.27
N GLY A 31 21.69 -22.58 5.32
CA GLY A 31 22.56 -22.98 4.20
C GLY A 31 22.76 -21.75 3.30
N ASN A 32 24.00 -21.32 3.04
CA ASN A 32 24.42 -20.24 2.11
C ASN A 32 23.62 -18.90 1.99
N LEU A 33 22.52 -18.67 2.72
CA LEU A 33 21.55 -17.58 2.49
C LEU A 33 21.62 -16.42 3.51
N GLY A 34 22.75 -16.23 4.21
CA GLY A 34 22.92 -15.11 5.16
C GLY A 34 22.08 -15.24 6.44
N GLN A 35 22.25 -14.31 7.37
CA GLN A 35 21.48 -14.26 8.63
C GLN A 35 20.20 -13.44 8.41
N CYS A 36 19.03 -14.07 8.51
CA CYS A 36 17.75 -13.35 8.52
C CYS A 36 17.47 -12.73 9.89
N SER A 37 16.72 -11.64 9.97
CA SER A 37 16.37 -11.01 11.25
C SER A 37 15.08 -10.20 11.21
N ILE A 38 14.47 -10.03 12.38
CA ILE A 38 13.45 -9.00 12.64
C ILE A 38 14.00 -8.10 13.74
N SER A 39 14.10 -6.80 13.50
CA SER A 39 14.54 -5.84 14.51
C SER A 39 13.55 -4.70 14.68
N LYS A 40 13.44 -4.16 15.89
CA LYS A 40 12.63 -2.99 16.22
C LYS A 40 13.52 -1.88 16.76
N GLN A 41 13.19 -0.64 16.42
CA GLN A 41 13.72 0.56 17.04
C GLN A 41 12.67 1.68 17.09
N THR A 42 12.77 2.58 18.07
CA THR A 42 11.92 3.77 18.15
C THR A 42 12.73 5.02 17.81
N PHE A 43 12.30 5.77 16.80
CA PHE A 43 12.93 7.03 16.40
C PHE A 43 12.89 8.09 17.51
N GLN A 44 13.93 8.91 17.53
CA GLN A 44 14.11 10.03 18.45
C GLN A 44 14.32 11.32 17.66
N GLY A 45 13.84 12.45 18.21
CA GLY A 45 14.07 13.79 17.65
C GLY A 45 13.10 14.20 16.54
N GLY A 46 12.88 15.51 16.43
CA GLY A 46 11.99 16.12 15.44
C GLY A 46 10.57 15.55 15.47
N ARG A 47 9.90 15.56 14.32
CA ARG A 47 8.54 15.02 14.15
C ARG A 47 8.48 13.49 14.10
N ALA A 48 9.63 12.80 14.06
CA ALA A 48 9.70 11.33 14.05
C ALA A 48 9.76 10.73 15.46
N ALA A 49 9.96 11.56 16.50
CA ALA A 49 10.07 11.10 17.87
C ALA A 49 8.88 10.20 18.27
N GLY A 50 9.18 8.98 18.73
CA GLY A 50 8.18 8.00 19.15
C GLY A 50 7.58 7.15 18.01
N VAL A 51 8.06 7.30 16.77
CA VAL A 51 7.69 6.38 15.69
C VAL A 51 8.52 5.10 15.82
N ASP A 52 7.85 3.96 15.90
CA ASP A 52 8.47 2.66 15.80
C ASP A 52 8.76 2.29 14.35
N LEU A 53 9.91 1.67 14.15
CA LEU A 53 10.36 1.06 12.91
C LEU A 53 10.70 -0.40 13.20
N VAL A 54 10.10 -1.30 12.43
CA VAL A 54 10.48 -2.71 12.38
C VAL A 54 11.15 -2.99 11.04
N GLU A 55 12.38 -3.48 11.10
CA GLU A 55 13.13 -3.94 9.93
C GLU A 55 13.05 -5.47 9.86
N ILE A 56 12.54 -5.99 8.75
CA ILE A 56 12.54 -7.42 8.44
C ILE A 56 13.58 -7.66 7.34
N ASP A 57 14.65 -8.37 7.66
CA ASP A 57 15.70 -8.76 6.73
C ASP A 57 15.57 -10.26 6.44
N ASN A 58 15.17 -10.61 5.22
CA ASN A 58 15.03 -12.01 4.79
C ASN A 58 16.32 -12.53 4.11
N GLY A 59 17.42 -11.77 4.10
CA GLY A 59 18.67 -12.08 3.41
C GLY A 59 18.75 -11.59 1.96
N HIS A 60 17.62 -11.23 1.34
CA HIS A 60 17.55 -10.63 0.00
C HIS A 60 16.88 -9.24 0.03
N LEU A 61 15.76 -9.13 0.75
CA LEU A 61 15.04 -7.91 1.03
C LEU A 61 15.25 -7.45 2.49
N SER A 62 15.40 -6.14 2.66
CA SER A 62 15.19 -5.43 3.94
C SER A 62 13.93 -4.59 3.82
N ILE A 63 12.94 -4.85 4.69
CA ILE A 63 11.60 -4.28 4.64
C ILE A 63 11.39 -3.43 5.89
N SER A 64 11.22 -2.12 5.70
CA SER A 64 10.99 -1.14 6.77
C SER A 64 9.48 -0.96 7.01
N VAL A 65 8.96 -1.47 8.12
CA VAL A 65 7.54 -1.37 8.51
C VAL A 65 7.38 -0.35 9.65
N LEU A 66 6.30 0.43 9.64
CA LEU A 66 6.00 1.49 10.61
C LEU A 66 4.74 1.15 11.43
N PRO A 67 4.85 0.38 12.53
CA PRO A 67 3.69 0.02 13.36
C PRO A 67 2.96 1.24 13.96
N THR A 68 3.66 2.33 14.23
CA THR A 68 3.05 3.58 14.71
C THR A 68 2.18 4.27 13.65
N ARG A 69 2.31 3.87 12.37
CA ARG A 69 1.64 4.49 11.22
C ARG A 69 0.83 3.45 10.43
N GLY A 70 -0.06 2.75 11.12
CA GLY A 70 -1.00 1.81 10.50
C GLY A 70 -0.35 0.61 9.79
N MET A 71 0.81 0.15 10.29
CA MET A 71 1.61 -0.90 9.64
C MET A 71 2.02 -0.54 8.21
N GLY A 72 2.21 0.75 7.92
CA GLY A 72 2.69 1.24 6.62
C GLY A 72 4.11 0.72 6.32
N ILE A 73 4.43 0.58 5.03
CA ILE A 73 5.77 0.16 4.60
C ILE A 73 6.52 1.42 4.18
N TRP A 74 7.54 1.80 4.93
CA TRP A 74 8.29 3.01 4.63
C TRP A 74 9.08 2.86 3.33
N LYS A 75 9.78 1.74 3.18
CA LYS A 75 10.66 1.44 2.05
C LYS A 75 11.11 -0.02 2.07
N VAL A 76 11.63 -0.47 0.95
CA VAL A 76 12.19 -1.82 0.78
C VAL A 76 13.55 -1.70 0.11
N LYS A 77 14.54 -2.47 0.54
CA LYS A 77 15.83 -2.59 -0.14
C LYS A 77 16.02 -3.98 -0.69
N ALA A 78 16.47 -4.09 -1.94
CA ALA A 78 16.95 -5.33 -2.55
C ALA A 78 18.41 -5.13 -2.98
N GLY A 79 19.34 -5.77 -2.27
CA GLY A 79 20.76 -5.45 -2.38
C GLY A 79 21.04 -3.97 -2.11
N ASP A 80 21.67 -3.29 -3.07
CA ASP A 80 21.99 -1.85 -2.97
C ASP A 80 20.85 -0.93 -3.44
N THR A 81 19.75 -1.49 -3.97
CA THR A 81 18.64 -0.69 -4.52
C THR A 81 17.55 -0.47 -3.46
N GLU A 82 17.24 0.78 -3.17
CA GLU A 82 16.10 1.17 -2.35
C GLU A 82 14.88 1.47 -3.22
N PHE A 83 13.76 0.83 -2.92
CA PHE A 83 12.44 1.06 -3.49
C PHE A 83 11.60 1.87 -2.50
N GLY A 84 10.98 2.92 -3.02
CA GLY A 84 10.27 3.96 -2.29
C GLY A 84 10.27 5.22 -3.14
N TRP A 85 10.09 6.38 -2.53
CA TRP A 85 10.12 7.65 -3.24
C TRP A 85 10.66 8.78 -2.35
N SER A 86 11.12 9.86 -2.98
CA SER A 86 11.72 11.00 -2.28
C SER A 86 10.68 12.06 -1.92
N SER A 87 9.85 11.78 -0.91
CA SER A 87 8.89 12.76 -0.38
C SER A 87 9.60 14.03 0.14
N PRO A 88 8.99 15.22 0.06
CA PRO A 88 9.44 16.40 0.81
C PRO A 88 9.41 16.16 2.34
N VAL A 89 8.56 15.24 2.84
CA VAL A 89 8.53 14.78 4.23
C VAL A 89 9.61 13.70 4.44
N LYS A 90 10.79 14.11 4.92
CA LYS A 90 11.99 13.25 4.91
C LYS A 90 12.01 12.11 5.92
N GLN A 91 11.22 12.19 6.99
CA GLN A 91 11.21 11.20 8.07
C GLN A 91 9.78 10.81 8.39
N PRO A 92 9.50 9.54 8.77
CA PRO A 92 8.19 9.13 9.24
C PRO A 92 7.70 10.06 10.34
N VAL A 93 6.48 10.59 10.21
CA VAL A 93 5.95 11.57 11.16
C VAL A 93 5.11 10.83 12.20
N ASN A 94 5.35 11.07 13.49
CA ASN A 94 4.48 10.54 14.53
C ASN A 94 3.06 11.11 14.32
N PRO A 95 1.99 10.30 14.29
CA PRO A 95 0.62 10.78 14.15
C PRO A 95 0.24 11.88 15.15
N ALA A 96 0.86 11.94 16.33
CA ALA A 96 0.69 13.03 17.29
C ALA A 96 1.05 14.43 16.74
N PHE A 97 1.83 14.50 15.65
CA PHE A 97 2.21 15.72 14.95
C PHE A 97 1.52 15.86 13.57
N VAL A 98 0.48 15.08 13.30
CA VAL A 98 -0.34 15.14 12.08
C VAL A 98 -1.75 15.55 12.47
N ASN A 99 -2.14 16.79 12.14
CA ASN A 99 -3.53 17.22 12.27
C ASN A 99 -4.24 17.00 10.93
N LEU A 100 -5.01 15.92 10.83
CA LEU A 100 -5.69 15.51 9.58
C LEU A 100 -6.65 16.59 9.03
N GLN A 101 -7.19 17.47 9.87
CA GLN A 101 -8.12 18.52 9.44
C GLN A 101 -7.41 19.74 8.83
N GLU A 102 -6.09 19.86 8.93
CA GLU A 102 -5.36 20.99 8.36
C GLU A 102 -5.61 21.13 6.85
N ARG A 103 -5.63 22.38 6.37
CA ARG A 103 -5.81 22.73 4.95
C ARG A 103 -7.04 22.05 4.36
N ASP A 104 -8.17 22.19 5.04
CA ASP A 104 -9.45 21.62 4.62
C ASP A 104 -9.38 20.11 4.39
N GLY A 105 -8.81 19.39 5.36
CA GLY A 105 -8.74 17.92 5.35
C GLY A 105 -7.54 17.33 4.62
N LEU A 106 -6.58 18.14 4.17
CA LEU A 106 -5.36 17.70 3.50
C LEU A 106 -4.18 17.44 4.47
N GLY A 107 -4.40 17.49 5.78
CA GLY A 107 -3.36 17.34 6.79
C GLY A 107 -2.61 16.00 6.73
N TRP A 108 -3.22 14.96 6.17
CA TRP A 108 -2.59 13.65 5.90
C TRP A 108 -1.27 13.77 5.13
N LEU A 109 -1.20 14.69 4.15
CA LEU A 109 0.00 14.94 3.33
C LEU A 109 1.20 15.41 4.15
N SER A 110 0.99 15.96 5.35
CA SER A 110 2.08 16.44 6.22
C SER A 110 2.92 15.31 6.84
N GLY A 111 2.47 14.05 6.71
CA GLY A 111 3.15 12.85 7.16
C GLY A 111 3.45 11.82 6.07
N PHE A 112 3.04 12.08 4.82
CA PHE A 112 3.11 11.11 3.72
C PHE A 112 4.53 10.94 3.15
N ASN A 113 5.11 9.75 3.31
CA ASN A 113 6.42 9.40 2.75
C ASN A 113 6.68 7.89 2.62
N GLU A 114 5.66 7.08 2.80
CA GLU A 114 5.75 5.63 2.77
C GLU A 114 5.75 5.09 1.34
N LEU A 115 6.50 4.02 1.10
CA LEU A 115 6.34 3.15 -0.07
C LEU A 115 4.93 2.58 -0.12
N MET A 116 4.30 2.21 0.99
CA MET A 116 2.90 1.78 0.98
C MET A 116 2.14 2.29 2.19
N CYS A 117 1.05 3.02 1.94
CA CYS A 117 0.06 3.42 2.93
C CYS A 117 -1.24 2.65 2.73
N ARG A 118 -1.92 2.31 3.83
CA ARG A 118 -3.34 1.98 3.78
C ARG A 118 -4.15 3.25 3.91
N CYS A 119 -5.02 3.52 2.95
CA CYS A 119 -6.00 4.60 3.01
C CYS A 119 -7.37 3.98 3.34
N GLY A 120 -7.98 4.36 4.46
CA GLY A 120 -9.14 3.67 5.04
C GLY A 120 -9.28 3.90 6.55
N LEU A 121 -10.12 3.15 7.27
CA LEU A 121 -11.09 2.14 6.79
C LEU A 121 -12.50 2.71 6.70
N ALA A 122 -12.89 3.55 7.66
CA ALA A 122 -14.24 4.12 7.69
C ALA A 122 -14.55 4.97 6.46
N TRP A 123 -13.51 5.56 5.84
CA TRP A 123 -13.56 6.18 4.51
C TRP A 123 -12.13 6.27 3.93
N HIS A 124 -12.01 6.46 2.62
CA HIS A 124 -10.80 7.05 2.04
C HIS A 124 -11.16 8.04 0.91
N GLY A 125 -10.19 8.38 0.07
CA GLY A 125 -10.35 9.33 -1.03
C GLY A 125 -10.25 10.80 -0.66
N ALA A 126 -10.71 11.67 -1.55
CA ALA A 126 -10.61 13.12 -1.42
C ALA A 126 -11.42 13.66 -0.21
N PRO A 127 -10.96 14.74 0.45
CA PRO A 127 -11.72 15.36 1.54
C PRO A 127 -13.11 15.81 1.08
N GLU A 128 -14.08 15.64 1.96
CA GLU A 128 -15.45 16.07 1.70
C GLU A 128 -16.19 16.45 2.98
N LYS A 129 -17.27 17.20 2.81
CA LYS A 129 -18.34 17.25 3.80
C LYS A 129 -19.46 16.36 3.29
N ASP A 130 -19.71 15.24 3.96
CA ASP A 130 -20.74 14.29 3.57
C ASP A 130 -22.09 15.02 3.42
N PRO A 131 -22.76 14.91 2.26
CA PRO A 131 -23.99 15.66 1.99
C PRO A 131 -25.20 15.17 2.79
N GLU A 132 -25.19 13.92 3.27
CA GLU A 132 -26.27 13.31 4.04
C GLU A 132 -26.09 13.54 5.56
N THR A 133 -24.87 13.34 6.08
CA THR A 133 -24.61 13.40 7.53
C THR A 133 -24.05 14.76 7.97
N GLY A 134 -23.47 15.53 7.05
CA GLY A 134 -22.74 16.76 7.36
C GLY A 134 -21.37 16.53 8.01
N GLU A 135 -20.95 15.27 8.18
CA GLU A 135 -19.64 14.89 8.70
C GLU A 135 -18.52 15.34 7.76
N PHE A 136 -17.43 15.87 8.32
CA PHE A 136 -16.25 16.20 7.53
C PHE A 136 -15.27 15.04 7.50
N ARG A 137 -15.01 14.50 6.30
CA ARG A 137 -14.07 13.42 6.03
C ARG A 137 -12.78 13.98 5.45
N THR A 138 -11.65 13.61 6.05
CA THR A 138 -10.32 14.05 5.63
C THR A 138 -9.75 13.15 4.54
N LEU A 139 -8.69 13.60 3.88
CA LEU A 139 -7.99 12.84 2.85
C LEU A 139 -7.57 11.45 3.38
N HIS A 140 -7.93 10.40 2.64
CA HIS A 140 -7.44 9.03 2.83
C HIS A 140 -7.74 8.34 4.18
N GLY A 141 -8.68 8.88 4.97
CA GLY A 141 -9.09 8.26 6.22
C GLY A 141 -8.06 8.41 7.34
N ARG A 142 -8.04 7.43 8.25
CA ARG A 142 -7.32 7.53 9.52
C ARG A 142 -6.31 6.42 9.74
N ILE A 143 -6.47 5.25 9.12
CA ILE A 143 -5.75 4.03 9.50
C ILE A 143 -4.22 4.18 9.43
N ALA A 144 -3.68 4.90 8.43
CA ALA A 144 -2.24 5.20 8.33
C ALA A 144 -1.70 6.09 9.47
N ASN A 145 -2.56 6.74 10.23
CA ASN A 145 -2.20 7.58 11.38
C ASN A 145 -2.74 7.01 12.70
N LEU A 146 -3.04 5.71 12.75
CA LEU A 146 -3.37 4.99 13.97
C LEU A 146 -2.24 4.00 14.31
N PRO A 147 -1.68 4.04 15.54
CA PRO A 147 -0.65 3.10 15.96
C PRO A 147 -1.25 1.73 16.27
N VAL A 148 -0.46 0.68 16.08
CA VAL A 148 -0.81 -0.65 16.58
C VAL A 148 -1.01 -0.66 18.11
N HIS A 149 -1.98 -1.44 18.58
CA HIS A 149 -2.12 -1.75 20.01
C HIS A 149 -1.56 -3.14 20.38
N TYR A 150 -1.35 -4.00 19.38
CA TYR A 150 -0.66 -5.28 19.51
C TYR A 150 0.30 -5.48 18.33
N LEU A 151 1.50 -6.00 18.57
CA LEU A 151 2.51 -6.29 17.56
C LEU A 151 3.27 -7.56 17.94
N GLU A 152 3.32 -8.54 17.06
CA GLU A 152 4.01 -9.81 17.23
C GLU A 152 4.91 -10.10 16.04
N ALA A 153 6.15 -10.49 16.33
CA ALA A 153 7.07 -11.06 15.37
C ALA A 153 7.09 -12.58 15.50
N GLU A 154 7.07 -13.28 14.37
CA GLU A 154 7.09 -14.72 14.30
C GLU A 154 8.10 -15.18 13.25
N THR A 155 8.87 -16.21 13.58
CA THR A 155 9.80 -16.86 12.64
C THR A 155 9.66 -18.36 12.71
N SER A 156 9.72 -19.02 11.55
CA SER A 156 9.69 -20.50 11.47
C SER A 156 10.83 -21.03 10.60
N ASN A 157 11.34 -22.20 11.00
CA ASN A 157 12.28 -23.00 10.22
C ASN A 157 11.66 -24.28 9.62
N GLU A 158 10.34 -24.38 9.62
CA GLU A 158 9.62 -25.51 9.02
C GLU A 158 9.46 -25.29 7.50
N GLY A 159 9.75 -26.31 6.70
CA GLY A 159 9.67 -26.22 5.24
C GLY A 159 10.65 -25.19 4.67
N GLU A 160 10.14 -24.22 3.90
CA GLU A 160 10.93 -23.08 3.41
C GLU A 160 11.19 -22.00 4.47
N GLY A 161 10.54 -22.11 5.64
CA GLY A 161 10.60 -21.12 6.71
C GLY A 161 9.90 -19.80 6.34
N PHE A 162 9.74 -18.94 7.33
CA PHE A 162 9.19 -17.59 7.10
C PHE A 162 9.59 -16.62 8.21
N LEU A 163 9.53 -15.33 7.88
CA LEU A 163 9.51 -14.20 8.80
C LEU A 163 8.14 -13.52 8.68
N LYS A 164 7.47 -13.31 9.80
CA LYS A 164 6.14 -12.71 9.85
C LYS A 164 6.08 -11.63 10.92
N LEU A 165 5.43 -10.53 10.58
CA LEU A 165 5.06 -9.46 11.52
C LEU A 165 3.55 -9.27 11.48
N THR A 166 2.90 -9.36 12.63
CA THR A 166 1.44 -9.17 12.76
C THR A 166 1.17 -7.99 13.68
N GLY A 167 0.38 -7.03 13.23
CA GLY A 167 -0.05 -5.86 14.00
C GLY A 167 -1.56 -5.72 14.02
N LEU A 168 -2.12 -5.35 15.17
CA LEU A 168 -3.54 -5.05 15.34
C LEU A 168 -3.74 -3.54 15.50
N ILE A 169 -4.64 -2.97 14.70
CA ILE A 169 -4.93 -1.53 14.67
C ILE A 169 -6.44 -1.36 14.82
N GLU A 170 -6.85 -0.50 15.75
CA GLU A 170 -8.27 -0.21 15.99
C GLU A 170 -8.63 1.16 15.44
N GLU A 171 -9.65 1.21 14.59
CA GLU A 171 -10.35 2.44 14.21
C GLU A 171 -11.75 2.39 14.83
N ALA A 172 -11.86 2.87 16.07
CA ALA A 172 -13.10 2.89 16.82
C ALA A 172 -13.39 4.26 17.45
N MET A 173 -14.67 4.62 17.52
CA MET A 173 -15.15 5.80 18.23
C MET A 173 -16.58 5.59 18.73
N LEU A 174 -16.89 6.12 19.93
CA LEU A 174 -18.25 6.03 20.49
C LEU A 174 -19.26 6.66 19.53
N PHE A 175 -20.33 5.92 19.20
CA PHE A 175 -21.37 6.24 18.21
C PHE A 175 -20.95 6.14 16.73
N TRP A 176 -19.72 5.76 16.45
CA TRP A 176 -19.16 5.68 15.10
C TRP A 176 -18.66 4.27 14.76
N PRO A 177 -18.15 4.05 13.53
CA PRO A 177 -17.59 2.76 13.16
C PRO A 177 -16.56 2.24 14.16
N ALA A 178 -16.48 0.91 14.25
CA ALA A 178 -15.61 0.19 15.15
C ALA A 178 -15.00 -0.97 14.37
N PHE A 179 -13.90 -0.67 13.69
CA PHE A 179 -13.13 -1.63 12.91
C PHE A 179 -11.85 -2.01 13.62
N GLU A 180 -11.50 -3.29 13.51
CA GLU A 180 -10.17 -3.78 13.82
C GLU A 180 -9.53 -4.27 12.52
N LEU A 181 -8.33 -3.79 12.25
CA LEU A 181 -7.47 -4.28 11.18
C LEU A 181 -6.44 -5.22 11.80
N GLU A 182 -6.56 -6.51 11.52
CA GLU A 182 -5.47 -7.47 11.75
C GLU A 182 -4.59 -7.48 10.49
N SER A 183 -3.39 -6.91 10.57
CA SER A 183 -2.48 -6.83 9.43
C SER A 183 -1.28 -7.74 9.66
N SER A 184 -0.94 -8.56 8.67
CA SER A 184 0.29 -9.34 8.70
C SER A 184 1.11 -9.19 7.43
N LEU A 185 2.43 -9.12 7.60
CA LEU A 185 3.40 -9.15 6.51
C LEU A 185 4.24 -10.41 6.67
N THR A 186 4.29 -11.25 5.64
CA THR A 186 5.06 -12.49 5.63
C THR A 186 6.05 -12.52 4.46
N THR A 187 7.28 -12.95 4.70
CA THR A 187 8.30 -13.17 3.67
C THR A 187 9.07 -14.46 3.93
N ILE A 188 9.59 -15.06 2.86
CA ILE A 188 10.38 -16.29 2.90
C ILE A 188 11.86 -15.91 2.84
N PRO A 189 12.76 -16.56 3.60
CA PRO A 189 14.20 -16.35 3.48
C PRO A 189 14.69 -16.40 2.03
N GLY A 190 15.38 -15.35 1.60
CA GLY A 190 15.97 -15.21 0.26
C GLY A 190 14.98 -14.86 -0.86
N SER A 191 13.68 -14.72 -0.59
CA SER A 191 12.71 -14.33 -1.62
C SER A 191 12.85 -12.85 -2.00
N ASN A 192 12.44 -12.52 -3.22
CA ASN A 192 12.34 -11.15 -3.72
C ASN A 192 10.96 -10.51 -3.49
N SER A 193 10.15 -11.10 -2.60
CA SER A 193 8.78 -10.69 -2.36
C SER A 193 8.35 -10.88 -0.91
N PHE A 194 7.26 -10.20 -0.56
CA PHE A 194 6.51 -10.45 0.67
C PHE A 194 5.02 -10.30 0.39
N THR A 195 4.21 -10.92 1.23
CA THR A 195 2.76 -10.87 1.15
C THR A 195 2.19 -10.18 2.37
N ILE A 196 1.32 -9.21 2.11
CA ILE A 196 0.46 -8.57 3.10
C ILE A 196 -0.85 -9.36 3.13
N GLN A 197 -1.26 -9.79 4.32
CA GLN A 197 -2.56 -10.38 4.58
C GLN A 197 -3.25 -9.54 5.64
N ASP A 198 -4.31 -8.87 5.23
CA ASP A 198 -5.09 -7.99 6.08
C ASP A 198 -6.49 -8.55 6.24
N LYS A 199 -7.02 -8.42 7.46
CA LYS A 199 -8.38 -8.80 7.81
C LYS A 199 -9.06 -7.63 8.51
N ILE A 200 -10.09 -7.09 7.86
CA ILE A 200 -10.91 -6.01 8.39
C ILE A 200 -12.09 -6.63 9.11
N ILE A 201 -12.29 -6.33 10.39
CA ILE A 201 -13.34 -6.92 11.22
C ILE A 201 -14.26 -5.81 11.71
N ASN A 202 -15.58 -5.97 11.52
CA ASN A 202 -16.56 -5.11 12.17
C ASN A 202 -16.75 -5.55 13.63
N LYS A 203 -16.17 -4.81 14.57
CA LYS A 203 -16.30 -5.03 16.02
C LYS A 203 -17.54 -4.36 16.61
N GLY A 204 -18.26 -3.58 15.81
CA GLY A 204 -19.50 -2.90 16.19
C GLY A 204 -20.72 -3.82 16.28
N GLY A 205 -21.79 -3.31 16.91
CA GLY A 205 -23.07 -4.01 17.07
C GLY A 205 -24.06 -3.84 15.91
N THR A 206 -23.69 -3.09 14.86
CA THR A 206 -24.53 -2.82 13.68
C THR A 206 -23.76 -3.07 12.39
N PRO A 207 -24.42 -3.21 11.23
CA PRO A 207 -23.74 -3.21 9.95
C PRO A 207 -22.91 -1.93 9.78
N GLN A 208 -21.70 -2.05 9.25
CA GLN A 208 -20.80 -0.93 8.99
C GLN A 208 -20.24 -1.03 7.57
N GLN A 209 -20.08 0.12 6.92
CA GLN A 209 -19.46 0.22 5.61
C GLN A 209 -17.99 0.61 5.77
N PHE A 210 -17.14 0.05 4.92
CA PHE A 210 -15.73 0.40 4.87
C PHE A 210 -15.24 0.49 3.43
N GLU A 211 -14.07 1.11 3.30
CA GLU A 211 -13.29 1.15 2.08
C GLU A 211 -11.79 1.06 2.42
N ILE A 212 -10.99 0.49 1.53
CA ILE A 212 -9.54 0.47 1.68
C ILE A 212 -8.84 0.58 0.31
N LEU A 213 -7.72 1.29 0.29
CA LEU A 213 -6.83 1.45 -0.85
C LEU A 213 -5.38 1.25 -0.39
N TYR A 214 -4.61 0.44 -1.11
CA TYR A 214 -3.20 0.16 -0.85
C TYR A 214 -2.32 1.09 -1.70
N HIS A 215 -2.11 2.29 -1.19
CA HIS A 215 -1.44 3.37 -1.91
C HIS A 215 0.07 3.13 -1.97
N THR A 216 0.54 2.46 -3.04
CA THR A 216 1.94 1.99 -3.17
C THR A 216 2.76 2.88 -4.12
N ASN A 217 3.79 3.54 -3.61
CA ASN A 217 4.46 4.69 -4.21
C ASN A 217 5.90 4.41 -4.62
N PHE A 218 6.22 4.70 -5.88
CA PHE A 218 7.56 4.48 -6.44
C PHE A 218 8.12 5.76 -7.05
N GLY A 219 9.37 6.07 -6.72
CA GLY A 219 10.16 7.15 -7.30
C GLY A 219 11.49 6.63 -7.87
N THR A 220 12.47 7.51 -8.02
CA THR A 220 13.82 7.12 -8.46
C THR A 220 14.46 6.13 -7.46
N PRO A 221 15.25 5.14 -7.91
CA PRO A 221 15.73 4.93 -9.29
C PRO A 221 14.81 4.08 -10.17
N LEU A 222 13.70 3.57 -9.64
CA LEU A 222 12.76 2.76 -10.43
C LEU A 222 11.96 3.62 -11.42
N LEU A 223 11.43 4.73 -10.93
CA LEU A 223 10.74 5.72 -11.75
C LEU A 223 11.77 6.68 -12.37
N GLU A 224 11.77 6.74 -13.69
CA GLU A 224 12.59 7.62 -14.51
C GLU A 224 11.87 7.86 -15.84
N GLN A 225 12.42 8.74 -16.67
CA GLN A 225 11.94 8.89 -18.05
C GLN A 225 12.01 7.55 -18.78
N GLY A 226 10.89 7.14 -19.37
CA GLY A 226 10.78 5.87 -20.08
C GLY A 226 10.53 4.66 -19.19
N SER A 227 10.38 4.84 -17.86
CA SER A 227 9.72 3.82 -17.04
C SER A 227 8.34 3.52 -17.59
N ARG A 228 7.85 2.30 -17.36
CA ARG A 228 6.57 1.84 -17.91
C ARG A 228 5.80 0.98 -16.91
N LEU A 229 4.50 1.23 -16.80
CA LEU A 229 3.55 0.37 -16.12
C LEU A 229 3.03 -0.69 -17.11
N VAL A 230 3.15 -1.95 -16.74
CA VAL A 230 2.55 -3.09 -17.45
C VAL A 230 1.55 -3.73 -16.49
N MET A 231 0.28 -3.80 -16.86
CA MET A 231 -0.74 -4.40 -16.01
C MET A 231 -1.90 -5.00 -16.79
N THR A 232 -2.57 -5.97 -16.16
CA THR A 232 -3.82 -6.52 -16.65
C THR A 232 -4.98 -5.57 -16.35
N HIS A 233 -5.78 -5.21 -17.37
CA HIS A 233 -6.95 -4.34 -17.22
C HIS A 233 -8.07 -4.70 -18.22
N GLU A 234 -9.31 -4.61 -17.75
CA GLU A 234 -10.53 -4.77 -18.55
C GLU A 234 -11.10 -3.43 -19.01
N GLU A 235 -10.95 -2.39 -18.18
CA GLU A 235 -11.49 -1.07 -18.45
C GLU A 235 -10.55 -0.01 -17.88
N LEU A 236 -10.34 1.07 -18.62
CA LEU A 236 -9.49 2.20 -18.22
C LEU A 236 -10.17 3.50 -18.61
N SER A 237 -10.24 4.45 -17.68
CA SER A 237 -10.66 5.83 -17.93
C SER A 237 -9.76 6.82 -17.20
N PRO A 238 -9.49 8.00 -17.76
CA PRO A 238 -8.86 9.08 -17.02
C PRO A 238 -9.76 9.55 -15.85
N ARG A 239 -9.15 10.09 -14.78
CA ARG A 239 -9.91 10.71 -13.69
C ARG A 239 -10.63 11.97 -14.18
N ASP A 240 -9.93 12.84 -14.88
CA ASP A 240 -10.41 14.17 -15.31
C ASP A 240 -10.01 14.46 -16.76
N ASP A 241 -10.47 15.60 -17.30
CA ASP A 241 -10.15 16.02 -18.66
C ASP A 241 -8.63 16.13 -18.89
N TRP A 242 -7.88 16.59 -17.88
CA TRP A 242 -6.42 16.73 -17.94
C TRP A 242 -5.70 15.38 -18.10
N ALA A 243 -6.10 14.35 -17.34
CA ALA A 243 -5.58 13.00 -17.55
C ALA A 243 -6.02 12.42 -18.92
N GLY A 244 -7.17 12.85 -19.44
CA GLY A 244 -7.69 12.45 -20.76
C GLY A 244 -6.87 12.98 -21.94
N GLU A 245 -6.30 14.19 -21.82
CA GLU A 245 -5.45 14.80 -22.86
C GLU A 245 -4.20 13.96 -23.19
N GLU A 246 -3.73 13.14 -22.26
CA GLU A 246 -2.52 12.33 -22.42
C GLU A 246 -2.76 10.83 -22.22
N LEU A 247 -3.99 10.39 -22.49
CA LEU A 247 -4.38 9.00 -22.32
C LEU A 247 -3.52 8.02 -23.14
N ASP A 248 -3.02 8.42 -24.31
CA ASP A 248 -2.15 7.60 -25.15
C ASP A 248 -0.82 7.24 -24.47
N ARG A 249 -0.45 7.95 -23.39
CA ARG A 249 0.77 7.74 -22.60
C ARG A 249 0.47 7.35 -21.15
N TRP A 250 -0.72 6.83 -20.85
CA TRP A 250 -1.07 6.42 -19.48
C TRP A 250 -0.01 5.49 -18.87
N ALA A 251 0.50 4.55 -19.68
CA ALA A 251 1.46 3.52 -19.25
C ALA A 251 2.91 4.01 -19.15
N ASP A 252 3.28 5.09 -19.84
CA ASP A 252 4.67 5.56 -19.98
C ASP A 252 4.93 6.77 -19.08
N TYR A 253 6.08 6.80 -18.42
CA TYR A 253 6.46 7.89 -17.54
C TYR A 253 7.46 8.84 -18.18
N ILE A 254 7.31 10.13 -17.93
CA ILE A 254 8.19 11.19 -18.43
C ILE A 254 9.25 11.58 -17.38
N ALA A 255 10.25 12.36 -17.81
CA ALA A 255 11.19 12.96 -16.87
C ALA A 255 10.48 13.92 -15.88
N PRO A 256 11.06 14.16 -14.69
CA PRO A 256 10.54 15.16 -13.75
C PRO A 256 10.26 16.51 -14.40
N GLU A 257 9.03 17.02 -14.27
CA GLU A 257 8.58 18.30 -14.85
C GLU A 257 8.04 19.22 -13.74
N PRO A 258 8.80 20.25 -13.30
CA PRO A 258 8.38 21.15 -12.24
C PRO A 258 7.03 21.83 -12.54
N GLY A 259 6.11 21.81 -11.57
CA GLY A 259 4.80 22.43 -11.67
C GLY A 259 3.77 21.66 -12.50
N ARG A 260 4.13 20.48 -13.02
CA ARG A 260 3.18 19.58 -13.69
C ARG A 260 2.11 19.11 -12.72
N ALA A 261 0.84 19.24 -13.10
CA ALA A 261 -0.26 18.69 -12.31
C ALA A 261 -0.27 17.17 -12.40
N GLU A 262 -0.62 16.50 -11.29
CA GLU A 262 -0.81 15.05 -11.26
C GLU A 262 -1.84 14.58 -12.30
N GLN A 263 -1.71 13.33 -12.73
CA GLN A 263 -2.69 12.66 -13.58
C GLN A 263 -3.07 11.34 -12.92
N CYS A 264 -4.36 11.05 -12.86
CA CYS A 264 -4.86 9.77 -12.34
C CYS A 264 -5.62 9.02 -13.42
N TYR A 265 -5.42 7.70 -13.48
CA TYR A 265 -6.18 6.79 -14.31
C TYR A 265 -6.87 5.74 -13.44
N PHE A 266 -8.16 5.55 -13.68
CA PHE A 266 -9.01 4.62 -12.96
C PHE A 266 -9.28 3.40 -13.82
N MET A 267 -9.02 2.22 -13.25
CA MET A 267 -9.04 0.96 -13.98
C MET A 267 -9.86 -0.09 -13.25
N ARG A 268 -10.55 -0.92 -14.05
CA ARG A 268 -10.96 -2.25 -13.63
C ARG A 268 -9.84 -3.22 -14.01
N PRO A 269 -9.19 -3.89 -13.04
CA PRO A 269 -8.13 -4.84 -13.33
C PRO A 269 -8.65 -6.05 -14.09
N GLY A 270 -7.81 -6.56 -14.99
CA GLY A 270 -8.01 -7.85 -15.63
C GLY A 270 -7.44 -8.95 -14.75
N ALA A 271 -8.12 -10.09 -14.69
CA ALA A 271 -7.69 -11.22 -13.86
C ALA A 271 -7.46 -12.48 -14.70
N ASP A 272 -6.54 -13.33 -14.23
CA ASP A 272 -6.40 -14.69 -14.74
C ASP A 272 -7.53 -15.61 -14.25
N SER A 273 -7.46 -16.91 -14.60
CA SER A 273 -8.46 -17.91 -14.21
C SER A 273 -8.60 -18.12 -12.70
N GLU A 274 -7.64 -17.70 -11.89
CA GLU A 274 -7.67 -17.77 -10.43
C GLU A 274 -8.20 -16.47 -9.79
N GLY A 275 -8.53 -15.47 -10.62
CA GLY A 275 -8.97 -14.15 -10.16
C GLY A 275 -7.82 -13.24 -9.77
N LYS A 276 -6.58 -13.55 -10.18
CA LYS A 276 -5.39 -12.73 -9.84
C LYS A 276 -5.16 -11.65 -10.89
N ALA A 277 -5.10 -10.41 -10.45
CA ALA A 277 -4.63 -9.27 -11.24
C ALA A 277 -3.16 -8.98 -10.91
N ARG A 278 -2.44 -8.41 -11.88
CA ARG A 278 -1.01 -8.13 -11.76
C ARG A 278 -0.66 -6.78 -12.38
N ALA A 279 0.24 -6.07 -11.71
CA ALA A 279 0.87 -4.86 -12.24
C ALA A 279 2.38 -4.90 -12.00
N LEU A 280 3.14 -4.35 -12.93
CA LEU A 280 4.60 -4.27 -12.91
C LEU A 280 5.04 -2.89 -13.38
N LEU A 281 5.67 -2.12 -12.51
CA LEU A 281 6.40 -0.92 -12.89
C LEU A 281 7.85 -1.30 -13.14
N ARG A 282 8.35 -1.04 -14.36
CA ARG A 282 9.76 -1.26 -14.71
C ARG A 282 10.44 0.05 -15.08
N ASN A 283 11.75 0.13 -14.84
CA ASN A 283 12.56 1.24 -15.33
C ASN A 283 12.79 1.14 -16.85
N SER A 284 13.35 2.18 -17.46
CA SER A 284 13.48 2.30 -18.93
C SER A 284 14.29 1.15 -19.56
N LYS A 285 15.29 0.66 -18.83
CA LYS A 285 16.20 -0.41 -19.29
C LYS A 285 15.74 -1.82 -18.88
N GLY A 286 14.63 -1.95 -18.16
CA GLY A 286 14.13 -3.23 -17.64
C GLY A 286 15.11 -3.93 -16.70
N THR A 287 15.95 -3.18 -15.98
CA THR A 287 16.92 -3.71 -15.00
C THR A 287 16.40 -3.67 -13.57
N LEU A 288 15.41 -2.82 -13.30
CA LEU A 288 14.71 -2.71 -12.03
C LEU A 288 13.21 -2.79 -12.29
N ALA A 289 12.48 -3.49 -11.43
CA ALA A 289 11.02 -3.45 -11.43
C ALA A 289 10.43 -3.67 -10.04
N ALA A 290 9.22 -3.18 -9.83
CA ALA A 290 8.38 -3.55 -8.70
C ALA A 290 7.06 -4.11 -9.23
N GLY A 291 6.68 -5.28 -8.74
CA GLY A 291 5.46 -5.99 -9.11
C GLY A 291 4.49 -6.07 -7.95
N MET A 292 3.21 -6.21 -8.28
CA MET A 292 2.15 -6.48 -7.34
C MET A 292 1.16 -7.50 -7.89
N GLU A 293 0.65 -8.36 -7.03
CA GLU A 293 -0.37 -9.36 -7.33
C GLU A 293 -1.43 -9.38 -6.23
N TRP A 294 -2.70 -9.39 -6.61
CA TRP A 294 -3.84 -9.42 -5.69
C TRP A 294 -5.03 -10.15 -6.31
N ASN A 295 -6.06 -10.47 -5.51
CA ASN A 295 -7.31 -11.01 -6.04
C ASN A 295 -8.33 -9.89 -6.33
N VAL A 296 -8.92 -9.86 -7.52
CA VAL A 296 -9.91 -8.83 -7.90
C VAL A 296 -11.23 -8.94 -7.14
N LYS A 297 -11.51 -10.08 -6.48
CA LYS A 297 -12.66 -10.19 -5.58
C LYS A 297 -12.45 -9.45 -4.26
N GLU A 298 -11.20 -9.25 -3.86
CA GLU A 298 -10.80 -8.58 -2.61
C GLU A 298 -10.57 -7.08 -2.86
N LEU A 299 -9.90 -6.74 -3.97
CA LEU A 299 -9.59 -5.38 -4.43
C LEU A 299 -9.98 -5.22 -5.92
N PRO A 300 -11.26 -4.91 -6.21
CA PRO A 300 -11.80 -4.88 -7.57
C PRO A 300 -11.41 -3.66 -8.41
N TRP A 301 -10.80 -2.63 -7.83
CA TRP A 301 -10.45 -1.40 -8.53
C TRP A 301 -8.97 -1.09 -8.41
N PHE A 302 -8.45 -0.34 -9.36
CA PHE A 302 -7.07 0.09 -9.38
C PHE A 302 -6.94 1.54 -9.82
N THR A 303 -6.19 2.32 -9.04
CA THR A 303 -5.79 3.68 -9.43
C THR A 303 -4.32 3.71 -9.77
N GLN A 304 -3.99 4.33 -10.89
CA GLN A 304 -2.65 4.79 -11.20
C GLN A 304 -2.60 6.29 -10.94
N TRP A 305 -1.77 6.72 -10.00
CA TRP A 305 -1.47 8.13 -9.75
C TRP A 305 -0.10 8.47 -10.32
N LYS A 306 -0.01 9.44 -11.21
CA LYS A 306 1.25 9.93 -11.80
C LYS A 306 1.54 11.33 -11.24
N ASN A 307 2.49 11.43 -10.33
CA ASN A 307 2.99 12.70 -9.80
C ASN A 307 4.38 12.99 -10.39
N GLU A 308 4.41 13.32 -11.67
CA GLU A 308 5.65 13.52 -12.44
C GLU A 308 6.23 14.94 -12.26
N GLN A 309 6.12 15.47 -11.03
CA GLN A 309 6.64 16.78 -10.63
C GLN A 309 8.18 16.78 -10.53
N SER A 310 8.75 17.89 -10.05
CA SER A 310 10.17 17.94 -9.73
C SER A 310 10.54 16.89 -8.68
N ILE A 311 11.80 16.43 -8.68
CA ILE A 311 12.32 15.50 -7.66
C ILE A 311 12.16 16.10 -6.24
N ALA A 312 12.32 17.42 -6.10
CA ALA A 312 12.23 18.09 -4.80
C ALA A 312 10.80 18.13 -4.25
N ASP A 313 9.80 18.17 -5.13
CA ASP A 313 8.38 18.24 -4.78
C ASP A 313 7.74 16.85 -4.66
N GLY A 314 8.46 15.79 -5.07
CA GLY A 314 8.06 14.40 -4.89
C GLY A 314 7.74 13.68 -6.19
N TYR A 315 8.70 13.59 -7.12
CA TYR A 315 8.57 12.78 -8.35
C TYR A 315 8.31 11.30 -8.01
N CYS A 316 7.07 10.85 -8.20
CA CYS A 316 6.64 9.49 -7.89
C CYS A 316 5.39 9.06 -8.68
N THR A 317 5.06 7.78 -8.57
CA THR A 317 3.79 7.22 -9.02
C THR A 317 3.19 6.31 -7.96
N GLY A 318 1.88 6.40 -7.76
CA GLY A 318 1.08 5.49 -6.96
C GLY A 318 0.46 4.39 -7.82
N LEU A 319 0.61 3.14 -7.38
CA LEU A 319 -0.09 1.97 -7.89
C LEU A 319 -0.99 1.45 -6.77
N GLU A 320 -2.31 1.56 -6.96
CA GLU A 320 -3.24 1.61 -5.83
C GLU A 320 -4.42 0.66 -6.04
N PRO A 321 -4.25 -0.66 -5.79
CA PRO A 321 -5.38 -1.57 -5.74
C PRO A 321 -6.26 -1.24 -4.52
N GLY A 322 -7.58 -1.25 -4.71
CA GLY A 322 -8.53 -0.79 -3.71
C GLY A 322 -9.93 -1.42 -3.84
N THR A 323 -10.74 -1.22 -2.81
CA THR A 323 -12.18 -1.53 -2.82
C THR A 323 -13.00 -0.48 -3.56
N SER A 324 -12.41 0.71 -3.78
CA SER A 324 -13.00 1.87 -4.45
C SER A 324 -11.90 2.77 -5.03
N PHE A 325 -12.28 3.76 -5.83
CA PHE A 325 -11.38 4.80 -6.33
C PHE A 325 -11.23 5.93 -5.30
N PRO A 326 -10.15 6.74 -5.31
CA PRO A 326 -9.93 7.84 -4.38
C PRO A 326 -10.80 9.08 -4.65
N ASN A 327 -12.05 8.89 -5.09
CA ASN A 327 -13.08 9.93 -5.13
C ASN A 327 -13.56 10.27 -3.70
N PRO A 328 -14.35 11.34 -3.52
CA PRO A 328 -15.07 11.54 -2.26
C PRO A 328 -15.90 10.30 -1.87
N ASN A 329 -15.89 9.92 -0.60
CA ASN A 329 -16.56 8.70 -0.11
C ASN A 329 -18.06 8.68 -0.43
N SER A 330 -18.75 9.83 -0.39
CA SER A 330 -20.18 9.87 -0.74
C SER A 330 -20.43 9.47 -2.19
N PHE A 331 -19.53 9.83 -3.12
CA PHE A 331 -19.63 9.41 -4.51
C PHE A 331 -19.42 7.90 -4.65
N GLU A 332 -18.39 7.33 -3.99
CA GLU A 332 -18.17 5.88 -4.01
C GLU A 332 -19.34 5.10 -3.38
N ARG A 333 -20.01 5.68 -2.38
CA ARG A 333 -21.24 5.16 -1.77
C ARG A 333 -22.39 5.12 -2.78
N GLU A 334 -22.62 6.21 -3.51
CA GLU A 334 -23.64 6.29 -4.55
C GLU A 334 -23.39 5.31 -5.70
N GLN A 335 -22.12 5.08 -6.06
CA GLN A 335 -21.75 4.10 -7.08
C GLN A 335 -21.73 2.65 -6.56
N GLY A 336 -22.04 2.43 -5.27
CA GLY A 336 -22.16 1.10 -4.66
C GLY A 336 -20.84 0.37 -4.45
N ARG A 337 -19.73 1.08 -4.27
CA ARG A 337 -18.38 0.49 -4.09
C ARG A 337 -17.97 0.28 -2.62
N LEU A 338 -18.73 0.81 -1.67
CA LEU A 338 -18.49 0.56 -0.23
C LEU A 338 -18.86 -0.89 0.13
N ILE A 339 -18.00 -1.54 0.90
CA ILE A 339 -18.25 -2.92 1.37
C ILE A 339 -18.98 -2.85 2.71
N THR A 340 -20.08 -3.59 2.84
CA THR A 340 -20.86 -3.66 4.08
C THR A 340 -20.54 -4.93 4.87
N LEU A 341 -20.02 -4.77 6.08
CA LEU A 341 -19.77 -5.87 7.02
C LEU A 341 -20.86 -5.94 8.09
N GLN A 342 -21.42 -7.12 8.29
CA GLN A 342 -22.29 -7.40 9.43
C GLN A 342 -21.47 -7.43 10.74
N PRO A 343 -22.11 -7.26 11.92
CA PRO A 343 -21.42 -7.42 13.21
C PRO A 343 -20.62 -8.73 13.29
N GLY A 344 -19.33 -8.64 13.63
CA GLY A 344 -18.40 -9.77 13.72
C GLY A 344 -17.96 -10.38 12.39
N ALA A 345 -18.48 -9.90 11.25
CA ALA A 345 -18.02 -10.33 9.94
C ALA A 345 -16.67 -9.69 9.60
N SER A 346 -15.93 -10.34 8.70
CA SER A 346 -14.64 -9.86 8.22
C SER A 346 -14.56 -9.81 6.69
N TRP A 347 -13.60 -9.02 6.21
CA TRP A 347 -13.14 -9.01 4.83
C TRP A 347 -11.64 -9.25 4.81
N ASP A 348 -11.21 -10.29 4.09
CA ASP A 348 -9.82 -10.70 3.98
C ASP A 348 -9.22 -10.20 2.66
N ILE A 349 -7.98 -9.72 2.71
CA ILE A 349 -7.24 -9.17 1.56
C ILE A 349 -5.84 -9.77 1.55
N SER A 350 -5.38 -10.17 0.36
CA SER A 350 -4.03 -10.63 0.11
C SER A 350 -3.38 -9.84 -1.04
N LEU A 351 -2.27 -9.16 -0.72
CA LEU A 351 -1.47 -8.37 -1.67
C LEU A 351 0.00 -8.79 -1.56
N THR A 352 0.55 -9.30 -2.66
CA THR A 352 1.98 -9.61 -2.75
C THR A 352 2.71 -8.49 -3.46
N LEU A 353 3.81 -8.01 -2.87
CA LEU A 353 4.75 -7.07 -3.48
C LEU A 353 6.06 -7.78 -3.79
N SER A 354 6.58 -7.59 -4.99
CA SER A 354 7.81 -8.21 -5.49
C SER A 354 8.76 -7.14 -6.03
N PHE A 355 10.06 -7.29 -5.78
CA PHE A 355 11.09 -6.32 -6.14
C PHE A 355 12.20 -7.00 -6.94
N TYR A 356 12.34 -6.62 -8.19
CA TYR A 356 13.20 -7.30 -9.14
C TYR A 356 14.43 -6.47 -9.47
N THR A 357 15.60 -7.11 -9.41
CA THR A 357 16.90 -6.53 -9.82
C THR A 357 17.58 -7.34 -10.93
N SER A 358 16.83 -8.22 -11.60
CA SER A 358 17.29 -9.10 -12.68
C SER A 358 16.42 -8.93 -13.92
N GLN A 359 17.04 -8.66 -15.08
CA GLN A 359 16.33 -8.55 -16.36
C GLN A 359 15.55 -9.83 -16.72
N GLU A 360 16.07 -11.00 -16.35
CA GLU A 360 15.42 -12.28 -16.61
C GLU A 360 14.11 -12.42 -15.83
N GLU A 361 14.12 -12.08 -14.54
CA GLU A 361 12.94 -12.14 -13.69
C GLU A 361 11.89 -11.10 -14.11
N ILE A 362 12.34 -9.90 -14.49
CA ILE A 362 11.48 -8.82 -15.00
C ILE A 362 10.78 -9.28 -16.28
N SER A 363 11.54 -9.88 -17.21
CA SER A 363 10.99 -10.37 -18.47
C SER A 363 9.98 -11.51 -18.26
N LYS A 364 10.22 -12.40 -17.28
CA LYS A 364 9.27 -13.44 -16.89
C LYS A 364 7.98 -12.85 -16.31
N ALA A 365 8.09 -11.89 -15.39
CA ALA A 365 6.95 -11.22 -14.78
C ALA A 365 6.12 -10.45 -15.82
N GLU A 366 6.78 -9.71 -16.72
CA GLU A 366 6.13 -8.98 -17.81
C GLU A 366 5.44 -9.93 -18.80
N HIS A 367 6.08 -11.06 -19.14
CA HIS A 367 5.48 -12.06 -20.02
C HIS A 367 4.20 -12.66 -19.41
N LEU A 368 4.19 -12.96 -18.12
CA LEU A 368 2.98 -13.44 -17.42
C LEU A 368 1.83 -12.44 -17.50
N ILE A 369 2.10 -11.14 -17.33
CA ILE A 369 1.09 -10.08 -17.42
C ILE A 369 0.56 -9.95 -18.85
N THR A 370 1.47 -9.86 -19.84
CA THR A 370 1.10 -9.69 -21.24
C THR A 370 0.32 -10.88 -21.79
N SER A 371 0.73 -12.12 -21.52
CA SER A 371 0.00 -13.34 -21.88
C SER A 371 -1.40 -13.40 -21.25
N THR A 372 -1.55 -12.92 -20.01
CA THR A 372 -2.89 -12.81 -19.40
C THR A 372 -3.74 -11.76 -20.12
N GLN A 373 -3.16 -10.59 -20.42
CA GLN A 373 -3.86 -9.52 -21.12
C GLN A 373 -4.27 -9.89 -22.55
N GLU A 374 -3.54 -10.76 -23.26
CA GLU A 374 -3.91 -11.24 -24.61
C GLU A 374 -5.30 -11.92 -24.64
N HIS A 375 -5.77 -12.42 -23.50
CA HIS A 375 -7.10 -13.03 -23.35
C HIS A 375 -8.17 -12.04 -22.88
N ILE A 376 -7.82 -10.77 -22.67
CA ILE A 376 -8.70 -9.72 -22.15
C ILE A 376 -8.72 -8.56 -23.15
N MET A 377 -9.90 -8.24 -23.69
CA MET A 377 -10.06 -7.10 -24.58
C MET A 377 -10.35 -5.84 -23.75
N PRO A 378 -9.40 -4.90 -23.62
CA PRO A 378 -9.59 -3.74 -22.75
C PRO A 378 -10.52 -2.71 -23.41
N LYS A 379 -11.38 -2.12 -22.59
CA LYS A 379 -12.20 -0.96 -22.96
C LYS A 379 -11.54 0.31 -22.45
N ILE A 380 -11.07 1.15 -23.38
CA ILE A 380 -10.38 2.40 -23.06
C ILE A 380 -11.31 3.58 -23.36
N HIS A 381 -11.53 4.44 -22.36
CA HIS A 381 -12.35 5.65 -22.48
C HIS A 381 -11.46 6.88 -22.62
N THR A 382 -11.73 7.72 -23.61
CA THR A 382 -10.98 8.96 -23.86
C THR A 382 -11.36 10.11 -22.93
N ALA A 383 -12.41 9.95 -22.13
CA ALA A 383 -12.93 10.94 -21.20
C ALA A 383 -13.25 10.29 -19.86
N PRO A 384 -13.35 11.09 -18.78
CA PRO A 384 -13.78 10.59 -17.48
C PRO A 384 -15.12 9.86 -17.55
N LEU A 385 -15.17 8.66 -16.99
CA LEU A 385 -16.41 7.88 -16.93
C LEU A 385 -17.22 8.29 -15.69
N PRO A 386 -18.50 8.68 -15.80
CA PRO A 386 -19.32 9.04 -14.64
C PRO A 386 -19.44 7.96 -13.58
N PHE A 387 -19.28 6.70 -13.97
CA PHE A 387 -19.22 5.59 -13.01
C PHE A 387 -17.89 5.53 -12.25
N HIS A 388 -16.76 5.92 -12.86
CA HIS A 388 -15.44 5.84 -12.22
C HIS A 388 -15.01 7.12 -11.51
N SER A 389 -15.42 8.30 -12.01
CA SER A 389 -14.87 9.57 -11.54
C SER A 389 -15.93 10.59 -11.20
N SER A 390 -15.79 11.17 -10.01
CA SER A 390 -16.56 12.32 -9.53
C SER A 390 -16.30 13.60 -10.34
N ALA A 391 -15.24 13.64 -11.15
CA ALA A 391 -14.91 14.75 -12.02
C ALA A 391 -15.54 14.67 -13.42
N ALA A 392 -16.23 13.57 -13.74
CA ALA A 392 -16.96 13.44 -15.00
C ALA A 392 -18.16 14.40 -15.04
N LYS A 393 -18.28 15.16 -16.13
CA LYS A 393 -19.35 16.14 -16.35
C LYS A 393 -20.47 15.61 -17.22
#